data_AF-A0A2U9R4D1-F1
#
_entry.id   AF-A0A2U9R4D1-F1
#
_cell.length_a   1.000
_cell.length_b   1.000
_cell.length_c   1.000
_cell.angle_alpha   90.00
_cell.angle_beta   90.00
_cell.angle_gamma   90.00
#
_symmetry.space_group_name_H-M   'P 1'
#
loop_
_entity.id
_entity.type
_entity.pdbx_description
1 polymer ?
#
loop_
_entity_poly.entity_id
_entity_poly.type
_entity_poly.pdbx_seq_one_letter_code
_entity_poly.pdbx_strand_id
1 'polypeptide(L)'
;MIRSTSYHRLNRKSSSTESSGSIRNKPSKPSISDSKQRGRKKDALEKFIESPQQLLKSSLSQLRHTILVEGLPVECPYRSYIWSILLSGAPIESEWYSGIVSRGKVNSSNVVDTKFVHFGDKIENDVFRTFQNNKKFWSKIEEGELIRILNVFAWCVIEDEQVDFKVGSKISISPYVQGMNVLVAPLAYVCRSEPQAFALLYRLLMVEMPRYITPTLAGVMDGVRLVDLVLKTVDRRLYEYLDQSMANAKIYALPSVLTLCACTPPLEEVLKLWDFLFSFGIHMNVVLIVAQLLLIRGELMNTKNPMVLLRNFPQLESSKIIKLSLSIARNIPDSLYDLIVRHTFDESVTLEIDDYKI
;
A
#
# COMPACT_ATOMS: atom_id res chain seq x y z
N MET A 1 -0.70 -1.65 23.96
CA MET A 1 -1.94 -2.21 24.52
C MET A 1 -2.92 -2.46 23.36
N ILE A 2 -2.97 -3.70 22.87
CA ILE A 2 -3.59 -4.07 21.59
C ILE A 2 -5.10 -4.23 21.80
N ARG A 3 -5.86 -3.14 21.61
CA ARG A 3 -7.33 -3.24 21.52
C ARG A 3 -7.70 -3.95 20.21
N SER A 4 -8.49 -5.00 20.36
CA SER A 4 -9.25 -5.75 19.34
C SER A 4 -9.64 -4.85 18.17
N THR A 5 -9.07 -5.11 17.00
CA THR A 5 -9.50 -4.54 15.72
C THR A 5 -10.91 -5.06 15.38
N SER A 6 -11.72 -4.30 14.64
CA SER A 6 -13.10 -4.67 14.27
C SER A 6 -13.24 -6.07 13.65
N TYR A 7 -12.18 -6.64 13.07
CA TYR A 7 -12.19 -8.01 12.53
C TYR A 7 -12.43 -9.11 13.57
N HIS A 8 -11.95 -8.95 14.81
CA HIS A 8 -12.26 -9.94 15.85
C HIS A 8 -13.75 -9.95 16.22
N ARG A 9 -14.48 -8.87 15.89
CA ARG A 9 -15.93 -8.78 16.02
C ARG A 9 -16.64 -9.52 14.87
N LEU A 10 -16.06 -9.51 13.68
CA LEU A 10 -16.56 -10.24 12.49
C LEU A 10 -16.37 -11.77 12.62
N ASN A 11 -15.30 -12.23 13.27
CA ASN A 11 -15.01 -13.66 13.47
C ASN A 11 -15.87 -14.36 14.55
N ARG A 12 -16.77 -13.66 15.25
CA ARG A 12 -17.42 -14.17 16.47
C ARG A 12 -18.84 -14.73 16.29
N LYS A 13 -19.39 -14.74 15.07
CA LYS A 13 -20.78 -15.18 14.81
C LYS A 13 -20.86 -16.43 13.92
N SER A 14 -20.13 -17.49 14.24
CA SER A 14 -20.45 -18.83 13.72
C SER A 14 -19.57 -19.90 14.37
N SER A 15 -19.99 -20.46 15.51
CA SER A 15 -19.47 -21.76 15.95
C SER A 15 -20.42 -22.45 16.91
N SER A 16 -21.20 -23.40 16.36
CA SER A 16 -21.73 -24.54 17.11
C SER A 16 -22.15 -25.63 16.12
N THR A 17 -21.34 -26.68 15.97
CA THR A 17 -21.75 -28.10 16.08
C THR A 17 -20.58 -29.06 15.85
N GLU A 18 -20.69 -30.23 16.47
CA GLU A 18 -19.66 -31.18 16.88
C GLU A 18 -19.26 -32.25 15.83
N SER A 19 -18.02 -32.74 16.01
CA SER A 19 -17.43 -34.09 15.83
C SER A 19 -17.98 -35.11 14.82
N SER A 20 -17.08 -35.77 14.07
CA SER A 20 -16.53 -37.11 14.42
C SER A 20 -15.78 -37.80 13.25
N GLY A 21 -14.81 -38.69 13.57
CA GLY A 21 -14.40 -39.80 12.70
C GLY A 21 -12.97 -39.81 12.15
N SER A 22 -12.07 -40.58 12.78
CA SER A 22 -10.68 -40.85 12.35
C SER A 22 -10.56 -42.26 11.78
N ILE A 23 -9.85 -42.45 10.65
CA ILE A 23 -9.22 -43.74 10.30
C ILE A 23 -7.82 -43.52 9.69
N ARG A 24 -6.83 -44.15 10.32
CA ARG A 24 -5.40 -44.27 9.94
C ARG A 24 -5.22 -45.27 8.80
N ASN A 25 -4.28 -45.00 7.88
CA ASN A 25 -3.53 -46.05 7.17
C ASN A 25 -2.05 -45.67 7.03
N LYS A 26 -1.18 -46.66 7.27
CA LYS A 26 0.29 -46.57 7.27
C LYS A 26 0.89 -46.95 5.90
N PRO A 27 2.17 -46.62 5.63
CA PRO A 27 2.69 -46.39 4.28
C PRO A 27 3.51 -47.55 3.71
N SER A 28 3.61 -47.61 2.37
CA SER A 28 4.57 -48.41 1.61
C SER A 28 5.56 -47.50 0.87
N LYS A 29 6.87 -47.83 0.93
CA LYS A 29 8.02 -47.20 0.24
C LYS A 29 8.87 -48.32 -0.39
N PRO A 30 9.85 -48.02 -1.26
CA PRO A 30 9.88 -47.06 -2.38
C PRO A 30 10.50 -47.70 -3.65
N SER A 31 10.33 -47.07 -4.82
CA SER A 31 11.19 -47.34 -6.00
C SER A 31 11.94 -46.06 -6.38
N ILE A 32 13.26 -46.20 -6.49
CA ILE A 32 14.27 -45.15 -6.53
C ILE A 32 14.43 -44.60 -7.95
N SER A 33 14.21 -43.31 -8.12
CA SER A 33 14.95 -42.45 -9.06
C SER A 33 15.08 -41.06 -8.42
N ASP A 34 15.89 -41.01 -7.37
CA ASP A 34 16.04 -39.86 -6.47
C ASP A 34 17.01 -38.83 -7.10
N SER A 35 16.59 -38.18 -8.18
CA SER A 35 17.16 -36.88 -8.56
C SER A 35 16.66 -35.87 -7.54
N LYS A 36 17.30 -35.85 -6.36
CA LYS A 36 17.00 -34.89 -5.30
C LYS A 36 17.06 -33.48 -5.89
N GLN A 37 15.89 -32.92 -6.19
CA GLN A 37 15.72 -31.49 -6.39
C GLN A 37 16.14 -30.85 -5.07
N ARG A 38 17.41 -30.45 -4.97
CA ARG A 38 17.92 -29.67 -3.85
C ARG A 38 17.10 -28.38 -3.85
N GLY A 39 16.14 -28.28 -2.93
CA GLY A 39 15.36 -27.07 -2.73
C GLY A 39 16.28 -25.86 -2.54
N ARG A 40 15.82 -24.67 -2.95
CA ARG A 40 16.58 -23.43 -2.81
C ARG A 40 17.07 -23.27 -1.37
N LYS A 41 18.35 -22.90 -1.19
CA LYS A 41 18.91 -22.60 0.12
C LYS A 41 18.23 -21.33 0.66
N LYS A 42 17.56 -21.46 1.81
CA LYS A 42 16.93 -20.33 2.50
C LYS A 42 17.97 -19.33 2.97
N ASP A 43 17.70 -18.05 2.74
CA ASP A 43 18.54 -16.95 3.22
C ASP A 43 18.26 -16.63 4.70
N ALA A 44 18.94 -15.62 5.24
CA ALA A 44 18.82 -15.25 6.65
C ALA A 44 17.41 -14.71 7.00
N LEU A 45 16.82 -13.90 6.12
CA LEU A 45 15.50 -13.30 6.32
C LEU A 45 14.40 -14.35 6.28
N GLU A 46 14.46 -15.28 5.33
CA GLU A 46 13.50 -16.37 5.24
C GLU A 46 13.55 -17.28 6.47
N LYS A 47 14.75 -17.62 6.94
CA LYS A 47 14.90 -18.38 8.19
C LYS A 47 14.38 -17.61 9.39
N PHE A 48 14.59 -16.29 9.42
CA PHE A 48 14.15 -15.43 10.49
C PHE A 48 12.62 -15.46 10.62
N ILE A 49 11.88 -15.24 9.53
CA ILE A 49 10.41 -15.21 9.57
C ILE A 49 9.77 -16.57 9.82
N GLU A 50 10.47 -17.68 9.57
CA GLU A 50 10.00 -19.04 9.89
C GLU A 50 10.30 -19.45 11.33
N SER A 51 11.21 -18.75 12.01
CA SER A 51 11.61 -19.08 13.37
C SER A 51 10.66 -18.46 14.43
N PRO A 52 10.44 -19.15 15.57
CA PRO A 52 9.58 -18.62 16.62
C PRO A 52 10.19 -17.35 17.24
N GLN A 53 9.44 -16.26 17.21
CA GLN A 53 9.87 -14.97 17.76
C GLN A 53 9.41 -14.85 19.21
N GLN A 54 10.34 -14.97 20.16
CA GLN A 54 10.03 -14.85 21.59
C GLN A 54 9.67 -13.41 22.00
N LEU A 55 10.35 -12.42 21.42
CA LEU A 55 10.20 -11.00 21.75
C LEU A 55 9.72 -10.19 20.54
N LEU A 56 8.40 -10.18 20.30
CA LEU A 56 7.78 -9.59 19.10
C LEU A 56 8.28 -8.19 18.76
N LYS A 57 8.36 -7.26 19.73
CA LYS A 57 8.80 -5.89 19.47
C LYS A 57 10.25 -5.83 18.97
N SER A 58 11.16 -6.56 19.63
CA SER A 58 12.57 -6.60 19.25
C SER A 58 12.75 -7.26 17.89
N SER A 59 12.06 -8.37 17.65
CA SER A 59 12.09 -9.09 16.38
C SER A 59 11.58 -8.24 15.21
N LEU A 60 10.50 -7.48 15.41
CA LEU A 60 10.00 -6.54 14.39
C LEU A 60 10.99 -5.40 14.12
N SER A 61 11.60 -4.83 15.16
CA SER A 61 12.64 -3.81 14.99
C SER A 61 13.85 -4.35 14.23
N GLN A 62 14.29 -5.58 14.54
CA GLN A 62 15.37 -6.24 13.82
C GLN A 62 15.01 -6.49 12.35
N LEU A 63 13.81 -7.02 12.08
CA LEU A 63 13.33 -7.24 10.71
C LEU A 63 13.34 -5.96 9.89
N ARG A 64 12.75 -4.88 10.43
CA ARG A 64 12.73 -3.56 9.78
C ARG A 64 14.15 -3.07 9.52
N HIS A 65 15.03 -3.13 10.51
CA HIS A 65 16.42 -2.70 10.35
C HIS A 65 17.14 -3.50 9.25
N THR A 66 17.01 -4.82 9.22
CA THR A 66 17.63 -5.65 8.17
C THR A 66 17.10 -5.27 6.79
N ILE A 67 15.79 -5.09 6.61
CA ILE A 67 15.23 -4.68 5.31
C ILE A 67 15.71 -3.29 4.90
N LEU A 68 15.79 -2.34 5.83
CA LEU A 68 16.24 -0.98 5.53
C LEU A 68 17.73 -0.88 5.17
N VAL A 69 18.56 -1.79 5.69
CA VAL A 69 20.01 -1.81 5.44
C VAL A 69 20.38 -2.69 4.25
N GLU A 70 19.82 -3.90 4.18
CA GLU A 70 20.20 -4.92 3.20
C GLU A 70 19.23 -5.01 2.02
N GLY A 71 17.98 -4.57 2.20
CA GLY A 71 16.90 -4.78 1.24
C GLY A 71 16.41 -6.23 1.20
N LEU A 72 15.36 -6.47 0.40
CA LEU A 72 14.95 -7.82 0.04
C LEU A 72 15.65 -8.27 -1.26
N PRO A 73 15.84 -9.59 -1.48
CA PRO A 73 16.29 -10.09 -2.77
C PRO A 73 15.39 -9.61 -3.91
N VAL A 74 15.98 -9.41 -5.10
CA VAL A 74 15.23 -9.00 -6.31
C VAL A 74 14.08 -9.99 -6.56
N GLU A 75 14.40 -11.28 -6.61
CA GLU A 75 13.43 -12.37 -6.61
C GLU A 75 13.23 -12.88 -5.18
N CYS A 76 12.28 -12.25 -4.46
CA CYS A 76 11.95 -12.62 -3.08
C CYS A 76 10.68 -13.48 -3.04
N PRO A 77 10.77 -14.80 -2.84
CA PRO A 77 9.62 -15.70 -2.84
C PRO A 77 8.77 -15.62 -1.55
N TYR A 78 9.23 -14.85 -0.57
CA TYR A 78 8.61 -14.65 0.73
C TYR A 78 8.21 -13.19 0.99
N ARG A 79 8.25 -12.31 -0.04
CA ARG A 79 7.89 -10.89 0.09
C ARG A 79 6.48 -10.70 0.63
N SER A 80 5.51 -11.51 0.20
CA SER A 80 4.14 -11.45 0.70
C SER A 80 4.04 -11.71 2.21
N TYR A 81 4.85 -12.60 2.76
CA TYR A 81 4.89 -12.88 4.19
C TYR A 81 5.55 -11.72 4.96
N ILE A 82 6.62 -11.14 4.42
CA ILE A 82 7.25 -9.95 4.99
C ILE A 82 6.23 -8.80 5.06
N TRP A 83 5.51 -8.53 3.97
CA TRP A 83 4.48 -7.49 3.95
C TRP A 83 3.33 -7.80 4.93
N SER A 84 2.93 -9.06 5.05
CA SER A 84 1.94 -9.50 6.04
C SER A 84 2.40 -9.23 7.47
N ILE A 85 3.69 -9.46 7.79
CA ILE A 85 4.25 -9.16 9.11
C ILE A 85 4.31 -7.64 9.35
N LEU A 86 4.84 -6.89 8.38
CA LEU A 86 5.08 -5.45 8.52
C LEU A 86 3.78 -4.65 8.64
N LEU A 87 2.76 -4.99 7.86
CA LEU A 87 1.43 -4.38 7.90
C LEU A 87 0.51 -5.01 8.96
N SER A 88 0.97 -6.04 9.69
CA SER A 88 0.12 -6.83 10.59
C SER A 88 -1.14 -7.36 9.90
N GLY A 89 -0.99 -7.81 8.64
CA GLY A 89 -2.04 -8.44 7.84
C GLY A 89 -2.34 -9.84 8.37
N ALA A 90 -3.46 -9.99 9.06
CA ALA A 90 -3.91 -11.28 9.56
C ALA A 90 -4.38 -12.19 8.40
N PRO A 91 -4.21 -13.51 8.50
CA PRO A 91 -4.81 -14.44 7.56
C PRO A 91 -6.33 -14.27 7.52
N ILE A 92 -6.89 -14.31 6.32
CA ILE A 92 -8.34 -14.27 6.08
C ILE A 92 -8.83 -15.69 5.81
N GLU A 93 -9.93 -16.07 6.45
CA GLU A 93 -10.58 -17.36 6.20
C GLU A 93 -11.13 -17.40 4.77
N SER A 94 -10.75 -18.44 4.03
CA SER A 94 -11.14 -18.57 2.62
C SER A 94 -12.66 -18.61 2.44
N GLU A 95 -13.38 -19.27 3.35
CA GLU A 95 -14.84 -19.37 3.30
C GLU A 95 -15.50 -18.00 3.46
N TRP A 96 -15.01 -17.19 4.41
CA TRP A 96 -15.50 -15.82 4.59
C TRP A 96 -15.26 -14.97 3.34
N TYR A 97 -14.05 -15.03 2.78
CA TYR A 97 -13.70 -14.25 1.58
C TYR A 97 -14.57 -14.68 0.38
N SER A 98 -14.70 -15.99 0.14
CA SER A 98 -15.57 -16.54 -0.91
C SER A 98 -17.03 -16.16 -0.72
N GLY A 99 -17.51 -16.12 0.52
CA GLY A 99 -18.84 -15.62 0.86
C GLY A 99 -19.06 -14.17 0.41
N ILE A 100 -18.10 -13.27 0.63
CA ILE A 100 -18.18 -11.89 0.14
C ILE A 100 -18.07 -11.82 -1.39
N VAL A 101 -17.14 -12.56 -2.00
CA VAL A 101 -17.01 -12.62 -3.46
C VAL A 101 -18.32 -13.06 -4.11
N SER A 102 -19.08 -13.96 -3.49
CA SER A 102 -20.37 -14.45 -4.00
C SER A 102 -21.44 -13.36 -4.16
N ARG A 103 -21.31 -12.22 -3.47
CA ARG A 103 -22.19 -11.05 -3.64
C ARG A 103 -22.04 -10.39 -5.01
N GLY A 104 -20.92 -10.67 -5.68
CA GLY A 104 -20.57 -10.16 -6.99
C GLY A 104 -20.23 -8.67 -6.95
N LYS A 105 -20.24 -8.08 -8.14
CA LYS A 105 -19.99 -6.66 -8.35
C LYS A 105 -21.03 -5.81 -7.62
N VAL A 106 -20.60 -4.74 -6.95
CA VAL A 106 -21.50 -3.72 -6.39
C VAL A 106 -22.30 -3.05 -7.51
N ASN A 107 -23.63 -3.18 -7.49
CA ASN A 107 -24.52 -2.58 -8.49
C ASN A 107 -25.95 -2.36 -7.94
N SER A 108 -26.85 -1.85 -8.77
CA SER A 108 -28.24 -1.56 -8.37
C SER A 108 -29.10 -2.78 -8.04
N SER A 109 -28.69 -3.99 -8.43
CA SER A 109 -29.44 -5.23 -8.13
C SER A 109 -29.14 -5.80 -6.74
N ASN A 110 -27.99 -5.47 -6.15
CA ASN A 110 -27.55 -6.02 -4.86
C ASN A 110 -27.29 -4.97 -3.78
N VAL A 111 -27.30 -3.67 -4.11
CA VAL A 111 -27.22 -2.60 -3.13
C VAL A 111 -28.49 -1.73 -3.14
N VAL A 112 -29.09 -1.57 -1.96
CA VAL A 112 -30.32 -0.77 -1.75
C VAL A 112 -30.03 0.72 -1.77
N ASP A 113 -28.92 1.15 -1.14
CA ASP A 113 -28.56 2.56 -1.08
C ASP A 113 -27.96 3.03 -2.42
N THR A 114 -28.72 3.88 -3.11
CA THR A 114 -28.37 4.41 -4.43
C THR A 114 -27.03 5.16 -4.45
N LYS A 115 -26.51 5.63 -3.32
CA LYS A 115 -25.20 6.30 -3.27
C LYS A 115 -24.03 5.37 -3.62
N PHE A 116 -24.22 4.05 -3.50
CA PHE A 116 -23.16 3.05 -3.67
C PHE A 116 -23.19 2.31 -5.02
N VAL A 117 -24.30 2.36 -5.75
CA VAL A 117 -24.55 1.49 -6.93
C VAL A 117 -23.54 1.64 -8.06
N HIS A 118 -22.84 2.78 -8.13
CA HIS A 118 -21.89 3.08 -9.20
C HIS A 118 -20.47 2.54 -8.94
N PHE A 119 -20.18 2.02 -7.74
CA PHE A 119 -18.81 1.66 -7.39
C PHE A 119 -18.28 0.45 -8.17
N GLY A 120 -19.12 -0.54 -8.47
CA GLY A 120 -18.70 -1.67 -9.29
C GLY A 120 -18.27 -1.26 -10.69
N ASP A 121 -19.01 -0.37 -11.36
CA ASP A 121 -18.65 0.14 -12.69
C ASP A 121 -17.36 0.96 -12.65
N LYS A 122 -17.18 1.77 -11.60
CA LYS A 122 -15.93 2.54 -11.40
C LYS A 122 -14.72 1.61 -11.25
N ILE A 123 -14.86 0.54 -10.47
CA ILE A 123 -13.81 -0.47 -10.26
C ILE A 123 -13.41 -1.10 -11.61
N GLU A 124 -14.37 -1.58 -12.39
CA GLU A 124 -14.08 -2.23 -13.69
C GLU A 124 -13.38 -1.27 -14.66
N ASN A 125 -13.89 -0.04 -14.81
CA ASN A 125 -13.30 0.96 -15.69
C ASN A 125 -11.85 1.31 -15.29
N ASP A 126 -11.57 1.36 -13.99
CA ASP A 126 -10.24 1.67 -13.48
C ASP A 126 -9.28 0.48 -13.58
N VAL A 127 -9.75 -0.73 -13.31
CA VAL A 127 -8.96 -1.94 -13.47
C VAL A 127 -8.56 -2.15 -14.93
N PHE A 128 -9.50 -1.96 -15.87
CA PHE A 128 -9.22 -2.07 -17.31
C PHE A 128 -8.03 -1.21 -17.77
N ARG A 129 -7.85 -0.02 -17.18
CA ARG A 129 -6.74 0.91 -17.47
C ARG A 129 -5.48 0.72 -16.61
N THR A 130 -5.46 -0.27 -15.71
CA THR A 130 -4.36 -0.50 -14.77
C THR A 130 -3.21 -1.25 -15.45
N PHE A 131 -1.98 -0.76 -15.37
CA PHE A 131 -0.78 -1.45 -15.88
C PHE A 131 -0.91 -2.07 -17.29
N GLN A 132 -1.72 -1.48 -18.19
CA GLN A 132 -2.11 -2.10 -19.47
C GLN A 132 -0.91 -2.59 -20.31
N ASN A 133 0.19 -1.84 -20.31
CA ASN A 133 1.37 -2.17 -21.10
C ASN A 133 2.37 -3.11 -20.39
N ASN A 134 2.08 -3.55 -19.15
CA ASN A 134 2.98 -4.40 -18.37
C ASN A 134 2.67 -5.88 -18.57
N LYS A 135 3.26 -6.48 -19.63
CA LYS A 135 3.08 -7.90 -19.96
C LYS A 135 3.51 -8.85 -18.83
N LYS A 136 4.56 -8.52 -18.09
CA LYS A 136 5.08 -9.35 -16.98
C LYS A 136 4.14 -9.37 -15.78
N PHE A 137 3.42 -8.27 -15.56
CA PHE A 137 2.36 -8.20 -14.55
C PHE A 137 1.19 -9.11 -14.95
N TRP A 138 0.64 -8.90 -16.14
CA TRP A 138 -0.52 -9.64 -16.65
C TRP A 138 -0.25 -11.11 -16.99
N SER A 139 1.02 -11.54 -17.07
CA SER A 139 1.35 -12.96 -17.17
C SER A 139 1.20 -13.72 -15.84
N LYS A 140 0.99 -13.02 -14.72
CA LYS A 140 0.85 -13.63 -13.38
C LYS A 140 -0.51 -13.39 -12.73
N ILE A 141 -1.23 -12.37 -13.15
CA ILE A 141 -2.46 -11.89 -12.52
C ILE A 141 -3.55 -11.78 -13.59
N GLU A 142 -4.79 -12.03 -13.19
CA GLU A 142 -5.96 -11.86 -14.02
C GLU A 142 -6.69 -10.56 -13.67
N GLU A 143 -7.32 -9.92 -14.66
CA GLU A 143 -8.12 -8.70 -14.44
C GLU A 143 -9.23 -8.92 -13.40
N GLY A 144 -9.89 -10.08 -13.47
CA GLY A 144 -10.95 -10.48 -12.56
C GLY A 144 -10.51 -10.60 -11.11
N GLU A 145 -9.23 -10.90 -10.84
CA GLU A 145 -8.69 -10.96 -9.48
C GLU A 145 -8.71 -9.58 -8.81
N LEU A 146 -8.24 -8.54 -9.53
CA LEU A 146 -8.25 -7.17 -9.00
C LEU A 146 -9.67 -6.67 -8.77
N ILE A 147 -10.58 -6.95 -9.71
CA ILE A 147 -12.00 -6.60 -9.60
C ILE A 147 -12.63 -7.24 -8.37
N ARG A 148 -12.38 -8.54 -8.13
CA ARG A 148 -12.90 -9.26 -6.95
C ARG A 148 -12.37 -8.66 -5.66
N ILE A 149 -11.05 -8.47 -5.53
CA ILE A 149 -10.44 -7.90 -4.31
C ILE A 149 -11.01 -6.52 -3.99
N LEU A 150 -11.15 -5.66 -4.98
CA LEU A 150 -11.70 -4.30 -4.81
C LEU A 150 -13.18 -4.31 -4.47
N ASN A 151 -13.98 -5.20 -5.08
CA ASN A 151 -15.40 -5.34 -4.71
C ASN A 151 -15.56 -5.91 -3.30
N VAL A 152 -14.72 -6.86 -2.87
CA VAL A 152 -14.73 -7.37 -1.49
C VAL A 152 -14.46 -6.22 -0.50
N PHE A 153 -13.48 -5.36 -0.80
CA PHE A 153 -13.24 -4.16 0.01
C PHE A 153 -14.46 -3.23 0.04
N ALA A 154 -15.04 -2.94 -1.13
CA ALA A 154 -16.23 -2.09 -1.22
C ALA A 154 -17.40 -2.65 -0.39
N TRP A 155 -17.68 -3.96 -0.48
CA TRP A 155 -18.69 -4.62 0.33
C TRP A 155 -18.41 -4.50 1.83
N CYS A 156 -17.16 -4.66 2.26
CA CYS A 156 -16.82 -4.48 3.68
C CYS A 156 -17.15 -3.07 4.16
N VAL A 157 -16.85 -2.04 3.37
CA VAL A 157 -17.16 -0.65 3.74
C VAL A 157 -18.66 -0.35 3.70
N ILE A 158 -19.38 -0.90 2.73
CA ILE A 158 -20.83 -0.70 2.58
C ILE A 158 -21.59 -1.37 3.73
N GLU A 159 -21.19 -2.57 4.13
CA GLU A 159 -21.87 -3.34 5.18
C GLU A 159 -21.50 -2.87 6.60
N ASP A 160 -20.27 -2.39 6.79
CA ASP A 160 -19.76 -1.90 8.07
C ASP A 160 -19.86 -0.36 8.14
N GLU A 161 -21.05 0.21 7.85
CA GLU A 161 -21.28 1.67 7.83
C GLU A 161 -20.75 2.31 9.14
N GLN A 162 -19.55 2.89 9.02
CA GLN A 162 -18.69 3.50 10.03
C GLN A 162 -17.76 2.54 10.79
N VAL A 163 -16.49 2.53 10.36
CA VAL A 163 -15.40 1.91 11.12
C VAL A 163 -14.93 2.87 12.20
N ASP A 164 -15.09 2.47 13.46
CA ASP A 164 -14.48 3.17 14.60
C ASP A 164 -12.95 3.07 14.51
N PHE A 165 -12.31 4.11 13.99
CA PHE A 165 -10.87 4.24 14.09
C PHE A 165 -10.46 4.57 15.53
N LYS A 166 -9.27 4.10 15.94
CA LYS A 166 -8.70 4.53 17.22
C LYS A 166 -8.48 6.04 17.14
N VAL A 167 -8.98 6.76 18.16
CA VAL A 167 -8.99 8.21 18.33
C VAL A 167 -10.28 8.87 17.84
N GLY A 168 -11.42 8.64 18.52
CA GLY A 168 -12.50 9.61 18.75
C GLY A 168 -13.20 10.32 17.57
N SER A 169 -12.75 10.19 16.32
CA SER A 169 -13.28 10.84 15.13
C SER A 169 -13.82 9.78 14.17
N LYS A 170 -15.02 10.04 13.66
CA LYS A 170 -15.67 9.21 12.66
C LYS A 170 -15.17 9.64 11.28
N ILE A 171 -14.13 8.97 10.78
CA ILE A 171 -13.66 9.19 9.40
C ILE A 171 -14.65 8.51 8.45
N SER A 172 -15.30 9.29 7.57
CA SER A 172 -16.14 8.73 6.52
C SER A 172 -15.28 8.08 5.45
N ILE A 173 -15.45 6.77 5.25
CA ILE A 173 -14.71 5.98 4.28
C ILE A 173 -15.55 5.76 3.02
N SER A 174 -14.94 5.94 1.85
CA SER A 174 -15.55 5.60 0.55
C SER A 174 -15.31 4.12 0.22
N PRO A 175 -16.32 3.37 -0.26
CA PRO A 175 -16.14 1.99 -0.71
C PRO A 175 -15.11 1.82 -1.83
N TYR A 176 -14.92 2.86 -2.64
CA TYR A 176 -13.88 2.90 -3.65
C TYR A 176 -13.51 4.35 -4.01
N VAL A 177 -12.23 4.58 -4.29
CA VAL A 177 -11.71 5.81 -4.89
C VAL A 177 -10.73 5.44 -6.00
N GLN A 178 -10.66 6.28 -7.05
CA GLN A 178 -9.68 6.10 -8.13
C GLN A 178 -8.28 6.07 -7.53
N GLY A 179 -7.43 5.15 -8.02
CA GLY A 179 -6.08 4.92 -7.49
C GLY A 179 -5.99 3.64 -6.64
N MET A 180 -7.10 3.17 -6.06
CA MET A 180 -7.12 1.88 -5.35
C MET A 180 -6.78 0.71 -6.28
N ASN A 181 -7.19 0.76 -7.55
CA ASN A 181 -6.79 -0.18 -8.60
C ASN A 181 -5.27 -0.27 -8.78
N VAL A 182 -4.56 0.86 -8.67
CA VAL A 182 -3.10 0.91 -8.76
C VAL A 182 -2.44 0.43 -7.47
N LEU A 183 -3.06 0.67 -6.31
CA LEU A 183 -2.57 0.19 -5.01
C LEU A 183 -2.72 -1.32 -4.82
N VAL A 184 -3.84 -1.91 -5.27
CA VAL A 184 -4.05 -3.36 -5.12
C VAL A 184 -3.12 -4.18 -6.02
N ALA A 185 -2.74 -3.65 -7.18
CA ALA A 185 -2.01 -4.42 -8.17
C ALA A 185 -0.62 -4.91 -7.71
N PRO A 186 0.27 -4.10 -7.07
CA PRO A 186 1.51 -4.62 -6.47
C PRO A 186 1.27 -5.68 -5.39
N LEU A 187 0.19 -5.54 -4.59
CA LEU A 187 -0.18 -6.53 -3.58
C LEU A 187 -0.57 -7.86 -4.23
N ALA A 188 -1.47 -7.84 -5.21
CA ALA A 188 -1.90 -9.02 -5.95
C ALA A 188 -0.71 -9.70 -6.65
N TYR A 189 0.17 -8.92 -7.28
CA TYR A 189 1.38 -9.42 -7.96
C TYR A 189 2.32 -10.21 -7.04
N VAL A 190 2.41 -9.81 -5.77
CA VAL A 190 3.33 -10.39 -4.78
C VAL A 190 2.67 -11.51 -3.96
N CYS A 191 1.38 -11.41 -3.70
CA CYS A 191 0.65 -12.35 -2.86
C CYS A 191 0.45 -13.71 -3.54
N ARG A 192 0.20 -14.73 -2.70
CA ARG A 192 -0.03 -16.10 -3.18
C ARG A 192 -1.51 -16.41 -3.41
N SER A 193 -2.40 -15.55 -2.95
CA SER A 193 -3.84 -15.71 -3.05
C SER A 193 -4.55 -14.36 -2.90
N GLU A 194 -5.76 -14.26 -3.45
CA GLU A 194 -6.58 -13.05 -3.32
C GLU A 194 -6.92 -12.68 -1.86
N PRO A 195 -7.29 -13.63 -0.98
CA PRO A 195 -7.56 -13.29 0.42
C PRO A 195 -6.34 -12.66 1.12
N GLN A 196 -5.13 -13.08 0.76
CA GLN A 196 -3.90 -12.46 1.28
C GLN A 196 -3.73 -11.03 0.75
N ALA A 197 -3.90 -10.82 -0.56
CA ALA A 197 -3.81 -9.49 -1.17
C ALA A 197 -4.87 -8.54 -0.59
N PHE A 198 -6.10 -9.02 -0.41
CA PHE A 198 -7.18 -8.30 0.26
C PHE A 198 -6.83 -7.93 1.70
N ALA A 199 -6.28 -8.88 2.48
CA ALA A 199 -5.89 -8.62 3.86
C ALA A 199 -4.89 -7.46 3.96
N LEU A 200 -3.87 -7.45 3.08
CA LEU A 200 -2.89 -6.38 3.01
C LEU A 200 -3.50 -5.06 2.53
N LEU A 201 -4.33 -5.09 1.49
CA LEU A 201 -4.99 -3.90 0.96
C LEU A 201 -5.86 -3.25 2.02
N TYR A 202 -6.69 -4.05 2.69
CA TYR A 202 -7.53 -3.56 3.77
C TYR A 202 -6.65 -2.96 4.88
N ARG A 203 -5.59 -3.64 5.33
CA ARG A 203 -4.75 -3.12 6.42
C ARG A 203 -4.04 -1.83 6.05
N LEU A 204 -3.53 -1.75 4.83
CA LEU A 204 -2.93 -0.54 4.30
C LEU A 204 -3.93 0.62 4.32
N LEU A 205 -5.12 0.43 3.74
CA LEU A 205 -6.11 1.50 3.60
C LEU A 205 -6.83 1.85 4.91
N MET A 206 -7.16 0.86 5.74
CA MET A 206 -7.98 1.04 6.95
C MET A 206 -7.13 1.12 8.24
N VAL A 207 -5.83 1.32 8.15
CA VAL A 207 -4.97 1.56 9.33
C VAL A 207 -3.91 2.56 9.02
N GLU A 208 -3.12 2.26 7.98
CA GLU A 208 -1.94 3.03 7.70
C GLU A 208 -2.34 4.36 7.07
N MET A 209 -3.33 4.35 6.16
CA MET A 209 -3.81 5.54 5.45
C MET A 209 -5.34 5.68 5.30
N PRO A 210 -6.12 5.66 6.39
CA PRO A 210 -7.58 5.83 6.32
C PRO A 210 -8.02 7.15 5.68
N ARG A 211 -7.23 8.23 5.84
CA ARG A 211 -7.57 9.53 5.22
C ARG A 211 -7.41 9.55 3.71
N TYR A 212 -6.76 8.53 3.11
CA TYR A 212 -6.54 8.44 1.66
C TYR A 212 -7.76 7.92 0.91
N ILE A 213 -8.72 7.32 1.60
CA ILE A 213 -9.95 6.77 1.00
C ILE A 213 -11.21 7.46 1.53
N THR A 214 -11.05 8.70 2.00
CA THR A 214 -12.18 9.59 2.28
C THR A 214 -12.79 10.08 0.96
N PRO A 215 -14.08 10.45 0.92
CA PRO A 215 -14.70 10.99 -0.28
C PRO A 215 -13.98 12.21 -0.87
N THR A 216 -13.30 12.99 -0.04
CA THR A 216 -12.53 14.19 -0.43
C THR A 216 -11.04 13.92 -0.63
N LEU A 217 -10.57 12.70 -0.41
CA LEU A 217 -9.15 12.32 -0.45
C LEU A 217 -8.28 13.22 0.44
N ALA A 218 -8.78 13.59 1.62
CA ALA A 218 -8.18 14.61 2.48
C ALA A 218 -6.69 14.32 2.79
N GLY A 219 -6.36 13.08 3.14
CA GLY A 219 -4.96 12.70 3.41
C GLY A 219 -4.07 12.77 2.16
N VAL A 220 -4.61 12.47 0.97
CA VAL A 220 -3.86 12.61 -0.29
C VAL A 220 -3.60 14.08 -0.58
N MET A 221 -4.61 14.94 -0.40
CA MET A 221 -4.47 16.37 -0.62
C MET A 221 -3.47 17.01 0.35
N ASP A 222 -3.49 16.62 1.63
CA ASP A 222 -2.48 17.03 2.60
C ASP A 222 -1.08 16.53 2.21
N GLY A 223 -0.97 15.27 1.74
CA GLY A 223 0.30 14.72 1.23
C GLY A 223 0.87 15.52 0.07
N VAL A 224 0.02 15.98 -0.87
CA VAL A 224 0.43 16.86 -1.97
C VAL A 224 0.95 18.20 -1.44
N ARG A 225 0.25 18.82 -0.48
CA ARG A 225 0.69 20.08 0.13
C ARG A 225 2.02 19.91 0.87
N LEU A 226 2.21 18.77 1.55
CA LEU A 226 3.44 18.44 2.24
C LEU A 226 4.61 18.23 1.27
N VAL A 227 4.39 17.71 0.05
CA VAL A 227 5.43 17.65 -0.99
C VAL A 227 5.96 19.05 -1.29
N ASP A 228 5.08 20.04 -1.46
CA ASP A 228 5.48 21.44 -1.68
C ASP A 228 6.23 22.02 -0.48
N LEU A 229 5.72 21.82 0.74
CA LEU A 229 6.39 22.32 1.96
C LEU A 229 7.79 21.73 2.14
N VAL A 230 7.94 20.42 1.90
CA VAL A 230 9.24 19.74 1.97
C VAL A 230 10.16 20.25 0.87
N LEU A 231 9.69 20.35 -0.38
CA LEU A 231 10.50 20.86 -1.49
C LEU A 231 10.97 22.30 -1.23
N LYS A 232 10.06 23.17 -0.77
CA LYS A 232 10.39 24.57 -0.42
C LYS A 232 11.41 24.67 0.71
N THR A 233 11.38 23.71 1.64
CA THR A 233 12.32 23.63 2.76
C THR A 233 13.71 23.21 2.30
N VAL A 234 13.81 22.18 1.44
CA VAL A 234 15.11 21.58 1.07
C VAL A 234 15.72 22.14 -0.22
N ASP A 235 14.90 22.71 -1.10
CA ASP A 235 15.34 23.37 -2.34
C ASP A 235 14.36 24.48 -2.75
N ARG A 236 14.47 25.62 -2.06
CA ARG A 236 13.66 26.83 -2.30
C ARG A 236 13.68 27.26 -3.77
N ARG A 237 14.83 27.17 -4.44
CA ARG A 237 15.02 27.63 -5.82
C ARG A 237 14.25 26.76 -6.80
N LEU A 238 14.29 25.44 -6.64
CA LEU A 238 13.48 24.54 -7.47
C LEU A 238 11.99 24.76 -7.23
N TYR A 239 11.58 24.89 -5.96
CA TYR A 239 10.19 25.20 -5.61
C TYR A 239 9.69 26.47 -6.32
N GLU A 240 10.39 27.59 -6.17
CA GLU A 240 9.99 28.88 -6.75
C GLU A 240 9.89 28.82 -8.28
N TYR A 241 10.81 28.10 -8.91
CA TYR A 241 10.79 27.90 -10.36
C TYR A 241 9.57 27.09 -10.82
N LEU A 242 9.22 26.01 -10.10
CA LEU A 242 8.03 25.22 -10.41
C LEU A 242 6.74 26.01 -10.17
N ASP A 243 6.66 26.74 -9.06
CA ASP A 243 5.51 27.59 -8.71
C ASP A 243 5.25 28.67 -9.78
N GLN A 244 6.30 29.36 -10.23
CA GLN A 244 6.22 30.37 -11.29
C GLN A 244 5.82 29.80 -12.65
N SER A 245 6.13 28.52 -12.92
CA SER A 245 5.77 27.85 -14.18
C SER A 245 4.33 27.31 -14.21
N MET A 246 3.49 27.66 -13.22
CA MET A 246 2.14 27.12 -13.01
C MET A 246 2.10 25.59 -12.85
N ALA A 247 3.23 24.98 -12.46
CA ALA A 247 3.31 23.57 -12.12
C ALA A 247 2.81 23.37 -10.68
N ASN A 248 1.49 23.52 -10.47
CA ASN A 248 0.87 23.23 -9.18
C ASN A 248 1.16 21.78 -8.79
N ALA A 249 1.64 21.52 -7.57
CA ALA A 249 1.95 20.17 -7.10
C ALA A 249 0.80 19.19 -7.22
N LYS A 250 -0.44 19.67 -7.15
CA LYS A 250 -1.62 18.84 -7.41
C LYS A 250 -1.59 18.18 -8.79
N ILE A 251 -0.92 18.77 -9.78
CA ILE A 251 -0.83 18.21 -11.12
C ILE A 251 0.20 17.09 -11.19
N TYR A 252 1.36 17.24 -10.56
CA TYR A 252 2.47 16.30 -10.72
C TYR A 252 2.64 15.32 -9.56
N ALA A 253 2.37 15.74 -8.32
CA ALA A 253 2.57 14.91 -7.13
C ALA A 253 1.36 14.03 -6.84
N LEU A 254 0.14 14.47 -7.20
CA LEU A 254 -1.10 13.76 -6.85
C LEU A 254 -1.09 12.27 -7.26
N PRO A 255 -0.72 11.87 -8.49
CA PRO A 255 -0.67 10.46 -8.86
C PRO A 255 0.28 9.65 -7.95
N SER A 256 1.48 10.19 -7.67
CA SER A 256 2.49 9.53 -6.84
C SER A 256 2.11 9.50 -5.35
N VAL A 257 1.44 10.53 -4.83
CA VAL A 257 0.91 10.52 -3.45
C VAL A 257 -0.18 9.47 -3.34
N LEU A 258 -1.18 9.55 -4.21
CA LEU A 258 -2.38 8.68 -4.22
C LEU A 258 -2.04 7.19 -4.33
N THR A 259 -0.97 6.86 -5.05
CA THR A 259 -0.62 5.47 -5.38
C THR A 259 0.66 4.97 -4.71
N LEU A 260 1.23 5.71 -3.76
CA LEU A 260 2.54 5.39 -3.15
C LEU A 260 3.62 5.12 -4.22
N CYS A 261 3.69 6.02 -5.21
CA CYS A 261 4.53 5.95 -6.41
C CYS A 261 4.30 4.75 -7.34
N ALA A 262 3.30 3.90 -7.10
CA ALA A 262 3.04 2.71 -7.92
C ALA A 262 2.60 3.02 -9.36
N CYS A 263 2.15 4.26 -9.64
CA CYS A 263 1.87 4.72 -11.00
C CYS A 263 3.14 4.92 -11.86
N THR A 264 4.33 4.98 -11.25
CA THR A 264 5.59 5.22 -11.96
C THR A 264 6.32 3.88 -12.18
N PRO A 265 6.62 3.49 -13.43
CA PRO A 265 7.30 2.23 -13.72
C PRO A 265 8.79 2.27 -13.32
N PRO A 266 9.48 1.12 -13.25
CA PRO A 266 8.96 -0.24 -13.41
C PRO A 266 8.42 -0.82 -12.09
N LEU A 267 7.58 -1.86 -12.19
CA LEU A 267 6.95 -2.50 -11.02
C LEU A 267 7.98 -3.02 -10.02
N GLU A 268 9.10 -3.58 -10.48
CA GLU A 268 10.17 -4.10 -9.63
C GLU A 268 10.74 -3.05 -8.67
N GLU A 269 10.82 -1.80 -9.13
CA GLU A 269 11.30 -0.67 -8.34
C GLU A 269 10.22 -0.17 -7.38
N VAL A 270 8.94 -0.22 -7.78
CA VAL A 270 7.80 -0.01 -6.87
C VAL A 270 7.84 -1.00 -5.70
N LEU A 271 8.07 -2.29 -5.97
CA LEU A 271 8.15 -3.31 -4.91
C LEU A 271 9.25 -2.99 -3.89
N LYS A 272 10.42 -2.53 -4.35
CA LYS A 272 11.52 -2.12 -3.46
C LYS A 272 11.18 -0.87 -2.65
N LEU A 273 10.50 0.12 -3.26
CA LEU A 273 10.00 1.28 -2.52
C LEU A 273 9.00 0.85 -1.44
N TRP A 274 8.13 -0.13 -1.73
CA TRP A 274 7.14 -0.61 -0.77
C TRP A 274 7.78 -1.48 0.34
N ASP A 275 8.82 -2.24 0.03
CA ASP A 275 9.65 -2.92 1.04
C ASP A 275 10.20 -1.89 2.05
N PHE A 276 10.65 -0.72 1.58
CA PHE A 276 11.07 0.40 2.41
C PHE A 276 9.90 1.05 3.17
N LEU A 277 8.81 1.41 2.48
CA LEU A 277 7.65 2.09 3.10
C LEU A 277 7.01 1.25 4.21
N PHE A 278 6.86 -0.07 4.03
CA PHE A 278 6.29 -0.94 5.07
C PHE A 278 7.28 -1.18 6.23
N SER A 279 8.58 -1.02 5.99
CA SER A 279 9.60 -1.15 7.03
C SER A 279 9.79 0.13 7.85
N PHE A 280 9.78 1.29 7.18
CA PHE A 280 10.04 2.60 7.78
C PHE A 280 8.75 3.31 8.23
N GLY A 281 7.72 3.27 7.38
CA GLY A 281 6.46 3.96 7.54
C GLY A 281 6.01 4.60 6.22
N ILE A 282 4.72 4.43 5.89
CA ILE A 282 4.16 4.86 4.59
C ILE A 282 4.20 6.38 4.39
N HIS A 283 4.26 7.14 5.48
CA HIS A 283 4.33 8.60 5.48
C HIS A 283 5.54 9.13 4.69
N MET A 284 6.61 8.34 4.63
CA MET A 284 7.82 8.69 3.88
C MET A 284 7.59 8.86 2.38
N ASN A 285 6.47 8.42 1.83
CA ASN A 285 6.15 8.59 0.42
C ASN A 285 6.24 10.06 -0.04
N VAL A 286 5.86 11.02 0.83
CA VAL A 286 6.03 12.46 0.57
C VAL A 286 7.49 12.81 0.26
N VAL A 287 8.41 12.29 1.08
CA VAL A 287 9.85 12.55 0.94
C VAL A 287 10.44 11.78 -0.25
N LEU A 288 9.93 10.60 -0.58
CA LEU A 288 10.31 9.85 -1.79
C LEU A 288 9.96 10.62 -3.07
N ILE A 289 8.83 11.34 -3.09
CA ILE A 289 8.43 12.17 -4.23
C ILE A 289 9.37 13.37 -4.37
N VAL A 290 9.69 14.06 -3.27
CA VAL A 290 10.68 15.15 -3.31
C VAL A 290 12.06 14.66 -3.74
N ALA A 291 12.49 13.48 -3.28
CA ALA A 291 13.73 12.86 -3.74
C ALA A 291 13.72 12.62 -5.27
N GLN A 292 12.61 12.15 -5.84
CA GLN A 292 12.48 12.00 -7.29
C GLN A 292 12.65 13.34 -8.02
N LEU A 293 12.01 14.41 -7.54
CA LEU A 293 12.17 15.76 -8.11
C LEU A 293 13.63 16.23 -8.08
N LEU A 294 14.32 16.01 -6.96
CA LEU A 294 15.70 16.43 -6.78
C LEU A 294 16.69 15.63 -7.64
N LEU A 295 16.39 14.35 -7.91
CA LEU A 295 17.18 13.56 -8.86
C LEU A 295 17.14 14.13 -10.28
N ILE A 296 16.01 14.73 -10.66
CA ILE A 296 15.81 15.33 -11.99
C ILE A 296 15.89 16.86 -11.98
N ARG A 297 16.43 17.43 -10.89
CA ARG A 297 16.51 18.88 -10.67
C ARG A 297 17.19 19.60 -11.83
N GLY A 298 18.28 19.02 -12.33
CA GLY A 298 19.06 19.59 -13.42
C GLY A 298 18.22 19.74 -14.69
N GLU A 299 17.46 18.71 -15.08
CA GLU A 299 16.59 18.79 -16.25
C GLU A 299 15.42 19.75 -16.02
N LEU A 300 14.81 19.73 -14.83
CA LEU A 300 13.71 20.62 -14.47
C LEU A 300 14.12 22.11 -14.57
N MET A 301 15.27 22.47 -14.02
CA MET A 301 15.73 23.87 -14.02
C MET A 301 16.17 24.39 -15.40
N ASN A 302 16.50 23.48 -16.33
CA ASN A 302 17.02 23.82 -17.65
C ASN A 302 15.97 23.77 -18.77
N THR A 303 14.82 23.12 -18.54
CA THR A 303 13.74 23.08 -19.53
C THR A 303 12.95 24.37 -19.56
N LYS A 304 12.29 24.68 -20.69
CA LYS A 304 11.32 25.79 -20.76
C LYS A 304 9.92 25.36 -20.32
N ASN A 305 9.66 24.05 -20.25
CA ASN A 305 8.37 23.49 -19.87
C ASN A 305 8.55 22.26 -18.96
N PRO A 306 8.65 22.48 -17.63
CA PRO A 306 8.84 21.41 -16.64
C PRO A 306 7.73 20.37 -16.64
N MET A 307 6.51 20.77 -17.05
CA MET A 307 5.34 19.90 -17.04
C MET A 307 5.47 18.66 -17.94
N VAL A 308 6.34 18.70 -18.95
CA VAL A 308 6.60 17.52 -19.80
C VAL A 308 7.23 16.39 -18.98
N LEU A 309 8.23 16.72 -18.14
CA LEU A 309 8.88 15.78 -17.25
C LEU A 309 8.00 15.43 -16.05
N LEU A 310 7.29 16.42 -15.49
CA LEU A 310 6.46 16.22 -14.32
C LEU A 310 5.18 15.40 -14.58
N ARG A 311 4.69 15.36 -15.83
CA ARG A 311 3.60 14.45 -16.24
C ARG A 311 4.08 13.03 -16.52
N ASN A 312 5.35 12.90 -16.91
CA ASN A 312 5.98 11.63 -17.26
C ASN A 312 7.29 11.50 -16.50
N PHE A 313 7.17 11.23 -15.19
CA PHE A 313 8.35 11.01 -14.36
C PHE A 313 9.25 9.95 -15.01
N PRO A 314 10.58 10.12 -14.93
CA PRO A 314 11.49 9.06 -15.31
C PRO A 314 11.21 7.77 -14.53
N GLN A 315 11.71 6.67 -15.06
CA GLN A 315 11.61 5.38 -14.38
C GLN A 315 12.18 5.46 -12.96
N LEU A 316 11.54 4.77 -12.02
CA LEU A 316 11.96 4.73 -10.63
C LEU A 316 13.37 4.13 -10.51
N GLU A 317 14.17 4.77 -9.67
CA GLU A 317 15.47 4.26 -9.23
C GLU A 317 15.45 4.13 -7.70
N SER A 318 14.75 3.11 -7.19
CA SER A 318 14.39 2.98 -5.77
C SER A 318 15.57 3.17 -4.81
N SER A 319 16.73 2.57 -5.10
CA SER A 319 17.94 2.73 -4.28
C SER A 319 18.42 4.18 -4.19
N LYS A 320 18.39 4.93 -5.30
CA LYS A 320 18.78 6.36 -5.31
C LYS A 320 17.74 7.20 -4.58
N ILE A 321 16.46 6.95 -4.85
CA ILE A 321 15.33 7.65 -4.23
C ILE A 321 15.37 7.46 -2.72
N ILE A 322 15.47 6.21 -2.23
CA ILE A 322 15.53 5.90 -0.80
C ILE A 322 16.73 6.58 -0.14
N LYS A 323 17.93 6.42 -0.71
CA LYS A 323 19.15 7.03 -0.15
C LYS A 323 19.04 8.55 -0.04
N LEU A 324 18.53 9.21 -1.08
CA LEU A 324 18.34 10.65 -1.08
C LEU A 324 17.24 11.06 -0.08
N SER A 325 16.14 10.32 -0.02
CA SER A 325 15.04 10.60 0.92
C SER A 325 15.48 10.56 2.39
N LEU A 326 16.34 9.63 2.77
CA LEU A 326 16.92 9.58 4.12
C LEU A 326 17.83 10.78 4.40
N SER A 327 18.52 11.28 3.38
CA SER A 327 19.31 12.51 3.52
C SER A 327 18.43 13.75 3.63
N ILE A 328 17.34 13.82 2.86
CA ILE A 328 16.35 14.91 2.92
C ILE A 328 15.69 14.92 4.30
N ALA A 329 15.24 13.77 4.80
CA ALA A 329 14.52 13.65 6.07
C ALA A 329 15.31 14.24 7.26
N ARG A 330 16.64 14.10 7.27
CA ARG A 330 17.51 14.70 8.31
C ARG A 330 17.54 16.23 8.30
N ASN A 331 17.14 16.85 7.20
CA ASN A 331 17.14 18.30 7.02
C ASN A 331 15.72 18.90 7.12
N ILE A 332 14.69 18.08 7.35
CA ILE A 332 13.31 18.54 7.56
C ILE A 332 13.16 18.94 9.04
N PRO A 333 12.59 20.12 9.36
CA PRO A 333 12.27 20.48 10.74
C PRO A 333 11.33 19.47 11.40
N ASP A 334 11.52 19.19 12.69
CA ASP A 334 10.73 18.19 13.43
C ASP A 334 9.21 18.48 13.35
N SER A 335 8.81 19.76 13.36
CA SER A 335 7.42 20.18 13.21
C SER A 335 6.81 19.78 11.85
N LEU A 336 7.57 19.93 10.76
CA LEU A 336 7.11 19.50 9.43
C LEU A 336 7.14 17.97 9.31
N TYR A 337 8.16 17.33 9.88
CA TYR A 337 8.24 15.87 9.87
C TYR A 337 7.08 15.22 10.63
N ASP A 338 6.65 15.80 11.75
CA ASP A 338 5.48 15.36 12.50
C ASP A 338 4.19 15.43 11.67
N LEU A 339 3.98 16.53 10.91
CA LEU A 339 2.85 16.63 9.96
C LEU A 339 2.92 15.53 8.89
N ILE A 340 4.11 15.24 8.37
CA ILE A 340 4.32 14.13 7.43
C ILE A 340 3.95 12.81 8.08
N VAL A 341 4.34 12.53 9.33
CA VAL A 341 3.97 11.27 10.00
C VAL A 341 2.46 11.13 10.15
N ARG A 342 1.76 12.20 10.50
CA ARG A 342 0.34 12.16 10.89
C ARG A 342 -0.66 12.31 9.74
N HIS A 343 -0.29 12.87 8.59
CA HIS A 343 -1.24 13.22 7.52
C HIS A 343 -2.08 12.05 6.99
N THR A 344 -1.64 10.80 7.15
CA THR A 344 -2.36 9.64 6.64
C THR A 344 -3.55 9.24 7.52
N PHE A 345 -3.58 9.68 8.79
CA PHE A 345 -4.57 9.25 9.79
C PHE A 345 -5.14 10.36 10.68
N ASP A 346 -4.43 11.47 10.89
CA ASP A 346 -4.87 12.56 11.76
C ASP A 346 -5.52 13.70 10.96
N GLU A 347 -6.75 14.07 11.35
CA GLU A 347 -7.55 15.09 10.66
C GLU A 347 -7.09 16.52 11.00
N SER A 348 -6.43 16.73 12.14
CA SER A 348 -5.96 18.08 12.53
C SER A 348 -4.89 18.62 11.60
N VAL A 349 -4.16 17.71 10.92
CA VAL A 349 -3.07 18.04 10.00
C VAL A 349 -3.51 19.00 8.91
N THR A 350 -4.75 18.91 8.39
CA THR A 350 -5.23 19.83 7.34
C THR A 350 -5.14 21.28 7.79
N LEU A 351 -5.60 21.58 9.02
CA LEU A 351 -5.56 22.92 9.59
C LEU A 351 -4.13 23.33 9.97
N GLU A 352 -3.35 22.41 10.54
CA GLU A 352 -1.97 22.69 10.92
C GLU A 352 -1.08 23.03 9.71
N ILE A 353 -1.35 22.44 8.53
CA ILE A 353 -0.67 22.81 7.27
C ILE A 353 -1.07 24.22 6.82
N ASP A 354 -2.33 24.65 7.01
CA ASP A 354 -2.78 26.01 6.67
C ASP A 354 -2.01 27.07 7.48
N ASP A 355 -1.75 26.78 8.75
CA ASP A 355 -1.04 27.66 9.67
C ASP A 355 0.49 27.52 9.63
N TYR A 356 1.02 26.55 8.87
CA TYR A 356 2.44 26.24 8.84
C TYR A 356 3.27 27.35 8.15
N LYS A 357 4.17 27.98 8.90
CA LYS A 357 5.07 29.02 8.39
C LYS A 357 6.47 28.44 8.13
N ILE A 358 6.96 28.61 6.90
CA ILE A 358 8.30 28.23 6.45
C ILE A 358 9.29 29.38 6.60
#